data_AF-A0A401PLX6-F1
#
_entry.id   AF-A0A401PLX6-F1
#
_cell.length_a   1.000
_cell.length_b   1.000
_cell.length_c   1.000
_cell.angle_alpha   90.00
_cell.angle_beta   90.00
_cell.angle_gamma   90.00
#
_symmetry.space_group_name_H-M   'P 1'
#
loop_
_entity.id
_entity.type
_entity.pdbx_description
1 polymer ?
#
loop_
_entity_poly.entity_id
_entity_poly.type
_entity_poly.pdbx_seq_one_letter_code
_entity_poly.pdbx_strand_id
1 'polypeptide(L)'
;MSEPPASPVPLEQAVLETFFSQLGICSHDRAKDYVEREKENSRSAGPSWAGILSALAHLAAAEKAYHSMGFLGQKLGGQSFFSRKDSIRSIYTSLHNELRKLVTSARNSAAGTSPHLEELLSHLSEQLCFFIQARMEIADFYEKMYSLSTQKSIHSTEVLHTLESILQKYSSRFHHPILSPLESSFQLEVDVLTQLLKAQAEISEWKFLPSLLNLHSAHSKLQTWGQTFEKQRETRKHLFGGQTQKALQPPHLFLWLGKLKNALLAKFTFYFHDALSRQTTSSEMKALTAKTNPDYCGKISSFIRKYDAENVSLIFDNRGSETFQGHGYHHPHSYREAPKGVDQYPAVVSLPTDRPLIHWPNVIMIMSDRATELNTLDKVVHFYDDKVQSTYFLTRPEPQFTIVVIFDSRKSEKDSHFLSFLNELSSSLKNSKPFASLKPGSKG
;
A
#
# COMPACT_ATOMS: atom_id res chain seq x y z
N MET A 1 40.59 -11.01 32.22
CA MET A 1 39.21 -11.52 32.16
C MET A 1 38.98 -12.04 30.76
N SER A 2 39.17 -13.34 30.57
CA SER A 2 38.84 -14.06 29.35
C SER A 2 37.32 -14.24 29.33
N GLU A 3 36.65 -13.78 28.27
CA GLU A 3 35.25 -14.14 28.03
C GLU A 3 35.11 -15.67 28.03
N PRO A 4 34.11 -16.23 28.72
CA PRO A 4 33.86 -17.66 28.65
C PRO A 4 33.52 -18.04 27.19
N PRO A 5 34.00 -19.20 26.69
CA PRO A 5 33.66 -19.64 25.36
C PRO A 5 32.13 -19.79 25.24
N ALA A 6 31.54 -19.16 24.23
CA ALA A 6 30.11 -19.26 23.94
C ALA A 6 29.71 -20.74 23.89
N SER A 7 28.76 -21.15 24.72
CA SER A 7 28.22 -22.52 24.69
C SER A 7 27.64 -22.79 23.29
N PRO A 8 27.88 -23.96 22.69
CA PRO A 8 27.36 -24.27 21.37
C PRO A 8 25.84 -24.21 21.38
N VAL A 9 25.26 -23.52 20.38
CA VAL A 9 23.80 -23.41 20.21
C VAL A 9 23.22 -24.82 20.03
N PRO A 10 22.17 -25.21 20.78
CA PRO A 10 21.50 -26.49 20.59
C PRO A 10 21.04 -26.67 19.14
N LEU A 11 21.11 -27.90 18.61
CA LEU A 11 20.77 -28.21 17.23
C LEU A 11 19.34 -27.77 16.89
N GLU A 12 18.39 -28.04 17.80
CA GLU A 12 16.98 -27.68 17.67
C GLU A 12 16.81 -26.15 17.56
N GLN A 13 17.55 -25.38 18.35
CA GLN A 13 17.52 -23.93 18.27
C GLN A 13 18.05 -23.42 16.92
N ALA A 14 19.16 -23.98 16.42
CA ALA A 14 19.72 -23.61 15.12
C ALA A 14 18.75 -23.93 13.97
N VAL A 15 17.99 -25.03 14.05
CA VAL A 15 16.93 -25.36 13.10
C VAL A 15 15.83 -24.31 13.11
N LEU A 16 15.35 -23.92 14.29
CA LEU A 16 14.31 -22.89 14.42
C LEU A 16 14.78 -21.54 13.88
N GLU A 17 15.97 -21.09 14.26
CA GLU A 17 16.57 -19.83 13.77
C GLU A 17 16.70 -19.82 12.24
N THR A 18 17.13 -20.93 11.65
CA THR A 18 17.25 -21.07 10.19
C THR A 18 15.89 -21.01 9.51
N PHE A 19 14.87 -21.68 10.07
CA PHE A 19 13.51 -21.64 9.55
C PHE A 19 12.95 -20.21 9.56
N PHE A 20 12.99 -19.51 10.70
CA PHE A 20 12.45 -18.15 10.80
C PHE A 20 13.24 -17.14 9.97
N SER A 21 14.56 -17.30 9.86
CA SER A 21 15.37 -16.49 8.96
C SER A 21 14.92 -16.62 7.51
N GLN A 22 14.56 -17.82 7.06
CA GLN A 22 14.04 -18.05 5.71
C GLN A 22 12.59 -17.54 5.54
N LEU A 23 11.77 -17.68 6.57
CA LEU A 23 10.39 -17.20 6.56
C LEU A 23 10.32 -15.66 6.51
N GLY A 24 11.13 -14.98 7.33
CA GLY A 24 11.15 -13.51 7.44
C GLY A 24 11.52 -12.80 6.13
N ILE A 25 12.28 -13.45 5.27
CA ILE A 25 12.65 -12.96 3.92
C ILE A 25 11.70 -13.44 2.82
N CYS A 26 10.52 -13.97 3.18
CA CYS A 26 9.53 -14.50 2.25
C CYS A 26 9.98 -15.71 1.41
N SER A 27 10.97 -16.49 1.88
CA SER A 27 11.44 -17.73 1.22
C SER A 27 10.61 -18.94 1.64
N HIS A 28 9.29 -18.84 1.48
CA HIS A 28 8.32 -19.77 2.05
C HIS A 28 8.54 -21.24 1.66
N ASP A 29 8.78 -21.51 0.37
CA ASP A 29 8.99 -22.88 -0.12
C ASP A 29 10.27 -23.49 0.49
N ARG A 30 11.34 -22.70 0.57
CA ARG A 30 12.61 -23.14 1.16
C ARG A 30 12.45 -23.42 2.66
N ALA A 31 11.75 -22.54 3.37
CA ALA A 31 11.48 -22.70 4.79
C ALA A 31 10.70 -23.99 5.06
N LYS A 32 9.67 -24.26 4.23
CA LYS A 32 8.87 -25.48 4.29
C LYS A 32 9.71 -26.74 4.02
N ASP A 33 10.40 -26.78 2.87
CA ASP A 33 11.23 -27.93 2.47
C ASP A 33 12.32 -28.21 3.52
N TYR A 34 12.85 -27.16 4.16
CA TYR A 34 13.84 -27.27 5.22
C TYR A 34 13.29 -28.01 6.44
N VAL A 35 12.17 -27.58 7.01
CA VAL A 35 11.61 -28.24 8.21
C VAL A 35 11.00 -29.61 7.94
N GLU A 36 10.53 -29.87 6.72
CA GLU A 36 10.06 -31.21 6.32
C GLU A 36 11.23 -32.21 6.27
N ARG A 37 12.40 -31.78 5.79
CA ARG A 37 13.62 -32.60 5.83
C ARG A 37 14.11 -32.82 7.27
N GLU A 38 14.12 -31.78 8.10
CA GLU A 38 14.51 -31.94 9.52
C GLU A 38 13.55 -32.89 10.25
N LYS A 39 12.25 -32.84 9.94
CA LYS A 39 11.25 -33.76 10.51
C LYS A 39 11.54 -35.22 10.14
N GLU A 40 11.97 -35.48 8.91
CA GLU A 40 12.35 -36.82 8.44
C GLU A 40 13.64 -37.32 9.11
N ASN A 41 14.60 -36.42 9.35
CA ASN A 41 15.87 -36.73 10.00
C ASN A 41 15.74 -36.92 11.53
N SER A 42 14.77 -36.26 12.15
CA SER A 42 14.56 -36.24 13.61
C SER A 42 13.44 -37.18 14.10
N ARG A 43 13.19 -38.31 13.41
CA ARG A 43 12.11 -39.26 13.76
C ARG A 43 12.13 -39.78 15.20
N SER A 44 13.27 -39.69 15.89
CA SER A 44 13.46 -40.10 17.30
C SER A 44 13.36 -38.95 18.33
N ALA A 45 13.24 -37.69 17.91
CA ALA A 45 13.36 -36.51 18.78
C ALA A 45 12.09 -36.15 19.59
N GLY A 46 11.16 -37.09 19.74
CA GLY A 46 9.96 -36.93 20.56
C GLY A 46 8.77 -36.26 19.84
N PRO A 47 7.55 -36.41 20.40
CA PRO A 47 6.31 -35.99 19.76
C PRO A 47 6.15 -34.47 19.67
N SER A 48 6.63 -33.71 20.67
CA SER A 48 6.55 -32.24 20.67
C SER A 48 7.40 -31.62 19.56
N TRP A 49 8.62 -32.13 19.34
CA TRP A 49 9.49 -31.68 18.25
C TRP A 49 8.91 -32.00 16.86
N ALA A 50 8.41 -33.21 16.66
CA ALA A 50 7.73 -33.57 15.41
C ALA A 50 6.47 -32.72 15.17
N GLY A 51 5.74 -32.39 16.24
CA GLY A 51 4.56 -31.54 16.21
C GLY A 51 4.90 -30.11 15.80
N ILE A 52 5.92 -29.48 16.40
CA ILE A 52 6.32 -28.11 16.03
C ILE A 52 6.82 -28.05 14.59
N LEU A 53 7.65 -28.99 14.13
CA LEU A 53 8.13 -28.99 12.74
C LEU A 53 6.98 -29.11 11.73
N SER A 54 5.95 -29.88 12.08
CA SER A 54 4.72 -29.97 11.28
C SER A 54 3.95 -28.65 11.23
N ALA A 55 3.81 -27.97 12.38
CA ALA A 55 3.16 -26.67 12.45
C ALA A 55 3.96 -25.58 11.70
N LEU A 56 5.30 -25.63 11.73
CA LEU A 56 6.16 -24.70 10.98
C LEU A 56 6.05 -24.90 9.46
N ALA A 57 5.97 -26.15 8.98
CA ALA A 57 5.71 -26.44 7.57
C ALA A 57 4.35 -25.87 7.12
N HIS A 58 3.33 -26.01 7.97
CA HIS A 58 2.00 -25.44 7.75
C HIS A 58 2.02 -23.89 7.78
N LEU A 59 2.76 -23.28 8.71
CA LEU A 59 2.96 -21.83 8.78
C LEU A 59 3.58 -21.29 7.49
N ALA A 60 4.64 -21.93 6.97
CA ALA A 60 5.27 -21.51 5.72
C ALA A 60 4.29 -21.56 4.54
N ALA A 61 3.44 -22.58 4.46
CA ALA A 61 2.40 -22.68 3.45
C ALA A 61 1.31 -21.59 3.62
N ALA A 62 0.90 -21.31 4.86
CA ALA A 62 -0.08 -20.27 5.19
C ALA A 62 0.43 -18.88 4.80
N GLU A 63 1.66 -18.52 5.19
CA GLU A 63 2.28 -17.24 4.82
C GLU A 63 2.43 -17.10 3.29
N LYS A 64 2.78 -18.18 2.57
CA LYS A 64 2.80 -18.15 1.10
C LYS A 64 1.42 -17.84 0.52
N ALA A 65 0.37 -18.47 1.05
CA ALA A 65 -1.01 -18.24 0.61
C ALA A 65 -1.45 -16.80 0.92
N TYR A 66 -1.11 -16.29 2.10
CA TYR A 66 -1.36 -14.91 2.51
C TYR A 66 -0.72 -13.90 1.54
N HIS A 67 0.61 -13.95 1.34
CA HIS A 67 1.30 -12.98 0.50
C HIS A 67 0.95 -13.07 -1.00
N SER A 68 0.29 -14.15 -1.42
CA SER A 68 -0.26 -14.28 -2.76
C SER A 68 -1.51 -13.41 -2.97
N MET A 69 -2.17 -12.96 -1.90
CA MET A 69 -3.43 -12.19 -1.92
C MET A 69 -4.58 -12.87 -2.71
N GLY A 70 -4.46 -14.17 -2.99
CA GLY A 70 -5.45 -14.92 -3.77
C GLY A 70 -6.78 -15.15 -3.05
N PHE A 71 -6.81 -14.92 -1.72
CA PHE A 71 -7.99 -15.05 -0.88
C PHE A 71 -9.00 -13.90 -1.06
N LEU A 72 -8.56 -12.75 -1.61
CA LEU A 72 -9.39 -11.57 -1.72
C LEU A 72 -10.59 -11.74 -2.64
N GLY A 73 -11.74 -11.19 -2.25
CA GLY A 73 -12.97 -11.21 -3.06
C GLY A 73 -13.62 -12.59 -3.21
N GLN A 74 -13.21 -13.57 -2.39
CA GLN A 74 -13.89 -14.86 -2.31
C GLN A 74 -15.21 -14.66 -1.55
N LYS A 75 -16.34 -14.63 -2.26
CA LYS A 75 -17.66 -14.59 -1.60
C LYS A 75 -17.86 -15.88 -0.79
N LEU A 76 -18.12 -15.75 0.52
CA LEU A 76 -18.68 -16.84 1.31
C LEU A 76 -19.98 -17.33 0.63
N GLY A 77 -19.99 -18.56 0.14
CA GLY A 77 -21.15 -19.19 -0.51
C GLY A 77 -21.22 -19.10 -2.04
N GLY A 78 -20.27 -18.44 -2.70
CA GLY A 78 -20.16 -18.49 -4.17
C GLY A 78 -19.50 -19.78 -4.63
N GLN A 79 -20.27 -20.70 -5.20
CA GLN A 79 -19.78 -21.92 -5.88
C GLN A 79 -18.87 -21.53 -7.06
N SER A 80 -17.61 -21.21 -6.79
CA SER A 80 -16.57 -21.30 -7.81
C SER A 80 -16.35 -22.79 -8.05
N PHE A 81 -16.82 -23.28 -9.20
CA PHE A 81 -16.70 -24.68 -9.63
C PHE A 81 -15.26 -25.23 -9.66
N PHE A 82 -14.25 -24.39 -9.37
CA PHE A 82 -12.82 -24.75 -9.30
C PHE A 82 -12.12 -24.44 -7.95
N SER A 83 -12.82 -24.04 -6.88
CA SER A 83 -12.15 -23.65 -5.63
C SER A 83 -12.79 -24.23 -4.37
N ARG A 84 -12.55 -25.52 -4.12
CA ARG A 84 -12.46 -26.06 -2.75
C ARG A 84 -11.12 -25.66 -2.11
N LYS A 85 -10.75 -24.38 -2.16
CA LYS A 85 -9.52 -23.90 -1.53
C LYS A 85 -9.93 -23.35 -0.17
N ASP A 86 -9.35 -23.91 0.89
CA ASP A 86 -9.54 -23.39 2.24
C ASP A 86 -9.34 -21.88 2.26
N SER A 87 -10.28 -21.16 2.89
CA SER A 87 -10.13 -19.73 3.13
C SER A 87 -8.85 -19.46 3.91
N ILE A 88 -8.22 -18.30 3.72
CA ILE A 88 -7.01 -17.96 4.50
C ILE A 88 -7.27 -18.02 6.01
N ARG A 89 -8.50 -17.67 6.43
CA ARG A 89 -8.97 -17.77 7.81
C ARG A 89 -9.00 -19.21 8.31
N SER A 90 -9.51 -20.16 7.52
CA SER A 90 -9.57 -21.57 7.94
C SER A 90 -8.17 -22.20 8.04
N ILE A 91 -7.25 -21.84 7.12
CA ILE A 91 -5.85 -22.26 7.19
C ILE A 91 -5.21 -21.80 8.50
N TYR A 92 -5.29 -20.49 8.79
CA TYR A 92 -4.73 -19.94 10.03
C TYR A 92 -5.44 -20.45 11.30
N THR A 93 -6.75 -20.70 11.25
CA THR A 93 -7.49 -21.27 12.39
C THR A 93 -7.03 -22.69 12.69
N SER A 94 -6.81 -23.53 11.67
CA SER A 94 -6.25 -24.87 11.86
C SER A 94 -4.87 -24.81 12.51
N LEU A 95 -3.99 -23.98 11.96
CA LEU A 95 -2.64 -23.81 12.49
C LEU A 95 -2.63 -23.28 13.93
N HIS A 96 -3.48 -22.31 14.26
CA HIS A 96 -3.62 -21.81 15.63
C HIS A 96 -4.05 -22.92 16.59
N ASN A 97 -4.97 -23.79 16.18
CA ASN A 97 -5.42 -24.92 17.00
C ASN A 97 -4.32 -25.98 17.17
N GLU A 98 -3.51 -26.24 16.14
CA GLU A 98 -2.35 -27.13 16.20
C GLU A 98 -1.32 -26.62 17.23
N LEU A 99 -0.95 -25.34 17.15
CA LEU A 99 0.00 -24.71 18.09
C LEU A 99 -0.56 -24.65 19.51
N ARG A 100 -1.85 -24.36 19.68
CA ARG A 100 -2.49 -24.37 21.01
C ARG A 100 -2.42 -25.74 21.67
N LYS A 101 -2.57 -26.83 20.91
CA LYS A 101 -2.42 -28.20 21.44
C LYS A 101 -0.99 -28.44 21.94
N LEU A 102 0.04 -27.95 21.24
CA LEU A 102 1.43 -28.07 21.68
C LEU A 102 1.66 -27.34 23.01
N VAL A 103 1.13 -26.11 23.15
CA VAL A 103 1.21 -25.35 24.42
C VAL A 103 0.56 -26.12 25.58
N THR A 104 -0.62 -26.73 25.36
CA THR A 104 -1.30 -27.49 26.41
C THR A 104 -0.59 -28.79 26.77
N SER A 105 -0.03 -29.49 25.77
CA SER A 105 0.68 -30.76 25.98
C SER A 105 2.00 -30.55 26.74
N ALA A 106 2.72 -29.46 26.45
CA ALA A 106 3.96 -29.12 27.15
C ALA A 106 3.73 -28.83 28.64
N ARG A 107 2.65 -28.11 29.00
CA ARG A 107 2.27 -27.83 30.40
C ARG A 107 1.95 -29.10 31.19
N ASN A 108 1.43 -30.12 30.53
CA ASN A 108 1.08 -31.40 31.17
C ASN A 108 2.27 -32.37 31.26
N SER A 109 3.35 -32.12 30.52
CA SER A 109 4.50 -33.04 30.35
C SER A 109 5.77 -32.59 31.06
N ALA A 110 5.68 -31.65 32.02
CA ALA A 110 6.78 -30.99 32.71
C ALA A 110 7.76 -31.92 33.51
N ALA A 111 7.57 -33.24 33.45
CA ALA A 111 8.42 -34.26 34.08
C ALA A 111 9.33 -35.03 33.09
N GLY A 112 9.46 -34.56 31.83
CA GLY A 112 10.25 -35.21 30.77
C GLY A 112 11.77 -34.99 30.82
N THR A 113 12.50 -35.69 29.94
CA THR A 113 13.97 -35.76 29.88
C THR A 113 14.67 -34.52 29.29
N SER A 114 13.94 -33.56 28.69
CA SER A 114 14.50 -32.30 28.15
C SER A 114 13.60 -31.09 28.47
N PRO A 115 13.58 -30.61 29.73
CA PRO A 115 12.64 -29.58 30.19
C PRO A 115 12.83 -28.22 29.48
N HIS A 116 14.07 -27.85 29.15
CA HIS A 116 14.38 -26.58 28.50
C HIS A 116 13.85 -26.50 27.06
N LEU A 117 13.91 -27.61 26.31
CA LEU A 117 13.37 -27.64 24.94
C LEU A 117 11.84 -27.53 24.96
N GLU A 118 11.16 -28.28 25.82
CA GLU A 118 9.70 -28.21 25.93
C GLU A 118 9.20 -26.82 26.35
N GLU A 119 9.91 -26.16 27.28
CA GLU A 119 9.62 -24.78 27.66
C GLU A 119 9.78 -23.80 26.48
N LEU A 120 10.91 -23.91 25.75
CA LEU A 120 11.15 -23.11 24.55
C LEU A 120 10.05 -23.33 23.50
N LEU A 121 9.72 -24.58 23.18
CA LEU A 121 8.70 -24.92 22.18
C LEU A 121 7.30 -24.42 22.59
N SER A 122 6.94 -24.56 23.88
CA SER A 122 5.70 -24.02 24.42
C SER A 122 5.65 -22.51 24.28
N HIS A 123 6.73 -21.82 24.67
CA HIS A 123 6.81 -20.36 24.62
C HIS A 123 6.74 -19.83 23.18
N LEU A 124 7.48 -20.44 22.24
CA LEU A 124 7.40 -20.10 20.82
C LEU A 124 6.00 -20.36 20.25
N SER A 125 5.38 -21.49 20.60
CA SER A 125 4.04 -21.83 20.11
C SER A 125 2.98 -20.83 20.58
N GLU A 126 3.09 -20.34 21.81
CA GLU A 126 2.21 -19.30 22.35
C GLU A 126 2.38 -17.97 21.59
N GLN A 127 3.62 -17.55 21.34
CA GLN A 127 3.89 -16.34 20.56
C GLN A 127 3.42 -16.46 19.10
N LEU A 128 3.61 -17.62 18.48
CA LEU A 128 3.11 -17.89 17.14
C LEU A 128 1.58 -17.83 17.06
N CYS A 129 0.86 -18.20 18.13
CA CYS A 129 -0.59 -18.02 18.19
C CYS A 129 -0.97 -16.52 18.10
N PHE A 130 -0.25 -15.63 18.78
CA PHE A 130 -0.48 -14.19 18.66
C PHE A 130 -0.15 -13.66 17.26
N PHE A 131 0.95 -14.12 16.66
CA PHE A 131 1.29 -13.78 15.28
C PHE A 131 0.19 -14.18 14.30
N ILE A 132 -0.34 -15.41 14.42
CA ILE A 132 -1.41 -15.91 13.55
C ILE A 132 -2.70 -15.09 13.71
N GLN A 133 -3.03 -14.70 14.94
CA GLN A 133 -4.18 -13.81 15.18
C GLN A 133 -3.97 -12.45 14.52
N ALA A 134 -2.79 -11.85 14.67
CA ALA A 134 -2.44 -10.60 14.00
C ALA A 134 -2.57 -10.74 12.47
N ARG A 135 -2.06 -11.83 11.90
CA ARG A 135 -2.18 -12.13 10.46
C ARG A 135 -3.63 -12.25 9.98
N MET A 136 -4.50 -12.89 10.74
CA MET A 136 -5.93 -12.98 10.39
C MET A 136 -6.58 -11.59 10.37
N GLU A 137 -6.28 -10.72 11.35
CA GLU A 137 -6.83 -9.36 11.38
C GLU A 137 -6.29 -8.48 10.24
N ILE A 138 -5.01 -8.61 9.87
CA ILE A 138 -4.46 -7.90 8.71
C ILE A 138 -5.05 -8.46 7.39
N ALA A 139 -5.30 -9.77 7.30
CA ALA A 139 -5.98 -10.35 6.14
C ALA A 139 -7.41 -9.79 5.99
N ASP A 140 -8.14 -9.65 7.10
CA ASP A 140 -9.46 -9.01 7.11
C ASP A 140 -9.38 -7.53 6.74
N PHE A 141 -8.33 -6.83 7.20
CA PHE A 141 -8.06 -5.45 6.81
C PHE A 141 -7.85 -5.30 5.29
N TYR A 142 -7.07 -6.19 4.67
CA TYR A 142 -6.91 -6.20 3.21
C TYR A 142 -8.20 -6.53 2.46
N GLU A 143 -9.06 -7.42 2.99
CA GLU A 143 -10.39 -7.66 2.42
C GLU A 143 -11.26 -6.40 2.49
N LYS A 144 -11.25 -5.69 3.63
CA LYS A 144 -11.91 -4.39 3.78
C LYS A 144 -11.38 -3.43 2.71
N MET A 145 -10.07 -3.25 2.58
CA MET A 145 -9.47 -2.38 1.55
C MET A 145 -9.88 -2.78 0.13
N TYR A 146 -9.88 -4.07 -0.18
CA TYR A 146 -10.31 -4.55 -1.49
C TYR A 146 -11.79 -4.21 -1.76
N SER A 147 -12.67 -4.35 -0.77
CA SER A 147 -14.08 -3.96 -0.90
C SER A 147 -14.26 -2.44 -1.12
N LEU A 148 -13.36 -1.62 -0.58
CA LEU A 148 -13.36 -0.16 -0.79
C LEU A 148 -12.95 0.23 -2.22
N SER A 149 -12.42 -0.69 -3.03
CA SER A 149 -11.98 -0.38 -4.40
C SER A 149 -13.11 0.06 -5.34
N THR A 150 -14.35 -0.31 -5.05
CA THR A 150 -15.53 0.11 -5.82
C THR A 150 -16.16 1.40 -5.28
N GLN A 151 -15.70 1.90 -4.14
CA GLN A 151 -16.22 3.13 -3.57
C GLN A 151 -15.67 4.37 -4.30
N LYS A 152 -16.50 5.41 -4.37
CA LYS A 152 -16.17 6.67 -5.03
C LYS A 152 -15.19 7.53 -4.22
N SER A 153 -15.25 7.41 -2.90
CA SER A 153 -14.38 8.09 -1.93
C SER A 153 -14.00 7.11 -0.81
N ILE A 154 -12.86 7.34 -0.18
CA ILE A 154 -12.38 6.54 0.95
C ILE A 154 -12.28 7.44 2.17
N HIS A 155 -12.82 6.98 3.31
CA HIS A 155 -12.63 7.59 4.61
C HIS A 155 -11.25 7.18 5.18
N SER A 156 -10.20 7.89 4.76
CA SER A 156 -8.81 7.52 5.06
C SER A 156 -8.52 7.45 6.57
N THR A 157 -9.16 8.29 7.38
CA THR A 157 -8.99 8.31 8.84
C THR A 157 -9.47 7.03 9.51
N GLU A 158 -10.64 6.51 9.09
CA GLU A 158 -11.20 5.25 9.62
C GLU A 158 -10.32 4.05 9.24
N VAL A 159 -9.84 4.03 8.00
CA VAL A 159 -8.93 2.98 7.50
C VAL A 159 -7.63 2.99 8.29
N LEU A 160 -7.04 4.16 8.52
CA LEU A 160 -5.82 4.30 9.33
C LEU A 160 -6.03 3.88 10.77
N HIS A 161 -7.11 4.33 11.41
CA HIS A 161 -7.40 3.98 12.80
C HIS A 161 -7.60 2.48 13.00
N THR A 162 -8.25 1.81 12.03
CA THR A 162 -8.40 0.35 12.03
C THR A 162 -7.03 -0.34 12.04
N LEU A 163 -6.10 0.10 11.18
CA LEU A 163 -4.76 -0.48 11.09
C LEU A 163 -3.91 -0.21 12.34
N GLU A 164 -3.94 1.02 12.85
CA GLU A 164 -3.22 1.42 14.06
C GLU A 164 -3.71 0.66 15.30
N SER A 165 -5.02 0.37 15.38
CA SER A 165 -5.58 -0.46 16.46
C SER A 165 -5.03 -1.88 16.44
N ILE A 166 -4.94 -2.51 15.26
CA ILE A 166 -4.34 -3.85 15.11
C ILE A 166 -2.87 -3.83 15.53
N LEU A 167 -2.10 -2.84 15.09
CA LEU A 167 -0.69 -2.66 15.47
C LEU A 167 -0.52 -2.54 16.99
N GLN A 168 -1.29 -1.65 17.63
CA GLN A 168 -1.22 -1.44 19.08
C GLN A 168 -1.56 -2.70 19.87
N LYS A 169 -2.50 -3.51 19.37
CA LYS A 169 -2.90 -4.77 20.01
C LYS A 169 -1.79 -5.83 20.02
N TYR A 170 -0.92 -5.84 19.01
CA TYR A 170 0.05 -6.93 18.78
C TYR A 170 1.52 -6.55 18.91
N SER A 171 1.86 -5.26 19.04
CA SER A 171 3.24 -4.74 19.04
C SER A 171 4.23 -5.39 20.00
N SER A 172 3.75 -6.01 21.09
CA SER A 172 4.60 -6.64 22.10
C SER A 172 4.20 -8.10 22.40
N ARG A 173 3.62 -8.82 21.43
CA ARG A 173 3.03 -10.15 21.68
C ARG A 173 3.84 -11.32 21.11
N PHE A 174 4.81 -11.08 20.22
CA PHE A 174 5.67 -12.10 19.62
C PHE A 174 7.13 -11.64 19.49
N HIS A 175 7.78 -11.36 20.62
CA HIS A 175 9.10 -10.70 20.73
C HIS A 175 10.27 -11.66 21.04
N HIS A 176 10.09 -12.99 20.96
CA HIS A 176 11.19 -13.92 21.21
C HIS A 176 12.31 -13.72 20.16
N PRO A 177 13.61 -13.74 20.53
CA PRO A 177 14.71 -13.50 19.58
C PRO A 177 14.70 -14.41 18.33
N ILE A 178 14.37 -15.69 18.50
CA ILE A 178 14.21 -16.64 17.38
C ILE A 178 13.12 -16.20 16.38
N LEU A 179 12.10 -15.47 16.84
CA LEU A 179 11.01 -14.95 16.02
C LEU A 179 11.31 -13.56 15.43
N SER A 180 12.41 -12.90 15.79
CA SER A 180 12.74 -11.55 15.30
C SER A 180 12.73 -11.41 13.77
N PRO A 181 13.15 -12.42 12.96
CA PRO A 181 12.98 -12.33 11.50
C PRO A 181 11.52 -12.26 11.05
N LEU A 182 10.64 -13.01 11.71
CA LEU A 182 9.20 -13.02 11.44
C LEU A 182 8.55 -11.71 11.86
N GLU A 183 8.88 -11.23 13.07
CA GLU A 183 8.46 -9.94 13.60
C GLU A 183 8.88 -8.79 12.67
N SER A 184 10.14 -8.78 12.24
CA SER A 184 10.68 -7.77 11.33
C SER A 184 9.94 -7.74 9.99
N SER A 185 9.57 -8.91 9.47
CA SER A 185 8.81 -9.05 8.22
C SER A 185 7.39 -8.48 8.37
N PHE A 186 6.72 -8.82 9.47
CA PHE A 186 5.40 -8.28 9.82
C PHE A 186 5.45 -6.76 9.98
N GLN A 187 6.41 -6.25 10.76
CA GLN A 187 6.56 -4.82 11.02
C GLN A 187 6.84 -4.05 9.73
N LEU A 188 7.70 -4.57 8.86
CA LEU A 188 7.99 -3.97 7.57
C LEU A 188 6.72 -3.81 6.73
N GLU A 189 5.92 -4.87 6.60
CA GLU A 189 4.67 -4.83 5.84
C GLU A 189 3.72 -3.76 6.38
N VAL A 190 3.43 -3.82 7.68
CA VAL A 190 2.41 -2.96 8.27
C VAL A 190 2.88 -1.52 8.38
N ASP A 191 4.18 -1.29 8.62
CA ASP A 191 4.77 0.05 8.58
C ASP A 191 4.65 0.68 7.19
N VAL A 192 5.06 -0.04 6.14
CA VAL A 192 4.97 0.48 4.77
C VAL A 192 3.52 0.78 4.43
N LEU A 193 2.60 -0.12 4.77
CA LEU A 193 1.17 0.09 4.54
C LEU A 193 0.65 1.34 5.28
N THR A 194 1.01 1.51 6.55
CA THR A 194 0.64 2.67 7.37
C THR A 194 1.16 3.96 6.75
N GLN A 195 2.42 4.00 6.36
CA GLN A 195 3.06 5.18 5.75
C GLN A 195 2.39 5.53 4.41
N LEU A 196 2.09 4.54 3.57
CA LEU A 196 1.41 4.77 2.29
C LEU A 196 -0.03 5.29 2.49
N LEU A 197 -0.78 4.74 3.45
CA LEU A 197 -2.12 5.21 3.77
C LEU A 197 -2.13 6.62 4.38
N LYS A 198 -1.14 6.95 5.22
CA LYS A 198 -0.94 8.31 5.75
C LYS A 198 -0.63 9.29 4.63
N ALA A 199 0.31 8.95 3.75
CA ALA A 199 0.63 9.75 2.59
C ALA A 199 -0.60 9.98 1.70
N GLN A 200 -1.40 8.94 1.43
CA GLN A 200 -2.62 9.07 0.65
C GLN A 200 -3.61 10.06 1.28
N ALA A 201 -3.84 9.96 2.59
CA ALA A 201 -4.72 10.87 3.32
C ALA A 201 -4.19 12.31 3.31
N GLU A 202 -2.89 12.49 3.49
CA GLU A 202 -2.25 13.81 3.51
C GLU A 202 -2.22 14.46 2.13
N ILE A 203 -2.06 13.67 1.05
CA ILE A 203 -2.19 14.17 -0.33
C ILE A 203 -3.62 14.65 -0.59
N SER A 204 -4.64 13.90 -0.12
CA SER A 204 -6.05 14.31 -0.31
C SER A 204 -6.44 15.57 0.46
N GLU A 205 -5.68 15.91 1.51
CA GLU A 205 -5.81 17.17 2.28
C GLU A 205 -4.76 18.22 1.85
N TRP A 206 -4.05 17.98 0.75
CA TRP A 206 -3.02 18.85 0.19
C TRP A 206 -1.88 19.25 1.18
N LYS A 207 -1.45 18.31 2.04
CA LYS A 207 -0.36 18.51 3.01
C LYS A 207 0.99 18.08 2.43
N PHE A 208 1.77 19.04 1.93
CA PHE A 208 3.03 18.79 1.21
C PHE A 208 4.08 18.02 2.03
N LEU A 209 4.61 18.60 3.11
CA LEU A 209 5.72 17.98 3.84
C LEU A 209 5.36 16.65 4.52
N PRO A 210 4.22 16.52 5.22
CA PRO A 210 3.83 15.24 5.82
C PRO A 210 3.75 14.11 4.79
N SER A 211 3.09 14.37 3.65
CA SER A 211 2.96 13.35 2.60
C SER A 211 4.30 12.99 1.96
N LEU A 212 5.20 13.95 1.78
CA LEU A 212 6.56 13.71 1.29
C LEU A 212 7.35 12.80 2.25
N LEU A 213 7.31 13.08 3.55
CA LEU A 213 8.03 12.29 4.57
C LEU A 213 7.51 10.86 4.63
N ASN A 214 6.19 10.67 4.64
CA ASN A 214 5.57 9.35 4.63
C ASN A 214 5.89 8.56 3.35
N LEU A 215 5.83 9.21 2.17
CA LEU A 215 6.23 8.59 0.90
C LEU A 215 7.70 8.18 0.88
N HIS A 216 8.58 9.04 1.40
CA HIS A 216 10.01 8.75 1.46
C HIS A 216 10.31 7.59 2.41
N SER A 217 9.70 7.57 3.59
CA SER A 217 9.82 6.48 4.56
C SER A 217 9.40 5.13 3.96
N ALA A 218 8.23 5.08 3.32
CA ALA A 218 7.76 3.89 2.62
C ALA A 218 8.70 3.47 1.48
N HIS A 219 9.19 4.42 0.68
CA HIS A 219 10.13 4.16 -0.40
C HIS A 219 11.43 3.55 0.11
N SER A 220 12.07 4.14 1.12
CA SER A 220 13.33 3.67 1.69
C SER A 220 13.20 2.25 2.22
N LYS A 221 12.13 1.95 2.99
CA LYS A 221 11.86 0.61 3.50
C LYS A 221 11.67 -0.42 2.38
N LEU A 222 10.88 -0.11 1.35
CA LEU A 222 10.67 -0.99 0.20
C LEU A 222 11.94 -1.20 -0.63
N GLN A 223 12.77 -0.17 -0.79
CA GLN A 223 14.05 -0.29 -1.50
C GLN A 223 15.03 -1.19 -0.73
N THR A 224 15.20 -0.99 0.58
CA THR A 224 16.05 -1.84 1.41
C THR A 224 15.60 -3.30 1.38
N TRP A 225 14.29 -3.55 1.49
CA TRP A 225 13.74 -4.90 1.35
C TRP A 225 14.00 -5.49 -0.03
N GLY A 226 13.75 -4.73 -1.11
CA GLY A 226 13.96 -5.18 -2.49
C GLY A 226 15.41 -5.57 -2.76
N GLN A 227 16.38 -4.79 -2.26
CA GLN A 227 17.80 -5.12 -2.38
C GLN A 227 18.16 -6.41 -1.62
N THR A 228 17.62 -6.59 -0.42
CA THR A 228 17.82 -7.82 0.38
C THR A 228 17.23 -9.04 -0.33
N PHE A 229 16.03 -8.90 -0.91
CA PHE A 229 15.37 -9.96 -1.67
C PHE A 229 16.15 -10.32 -2.96
N GLU A 230 16.67 -9.33 -3.69
CA GLU A 230 17.45 -9.56 -4.91
C GLU A 230 18.77 -10.29 -4.66
N LYS A 231 19.51 -9.96 -3.59
CA LYS A 231 20.74 -10.68 -3.20
C LYS A 231 20.52 -12.18 -3.00
N GLN A 232 19.33 -12.56 -2.53
CA GLN A 232 18.95 -13.97 -2.34
C GLN A 232 18.64 -14.67 -3.67
N ARG A 233 18.14 -13.92 -4.65
CA ARG A 233 17.89 -14.42 -6.00
C ARG A 233 19.20 -14.70 -6.73
N GLU A 234 20.21 -13.84 -6.55
CA GLU A 234 21.53 -13.97 -7.18
C GLU A 234 22.35 -15.13 -6.61
N THR A 235 22.37 -15.32 -5.29
CA THR A 235 23.02 -16.46 -4.64
C THR A 235 22.46 -17.82 -5.13
N ARG A 236 21.24 -17.85 -5.67
CA ARG A 236 20.62 -19.04 -6.27
C ARG A 236 21.16 -19.43 -7.65
N LYS A 237 21.70 -18.48 -8.42
CA LYS A 237 22.12 -18.73 -9.82
C LYS A 237 23.40 -19.56 -9.94
N HIS A 238 24.21 -19.66 -8.88
CA HIS A 238 25.54 -20.26 -8.94
C HIS A 238 25.63 -21.70 -8.39
N LEU A 239 24.53 -22.28 -7.90
CA LEU A 239 24.59 -23.54 -7.14
C LEU A 239 24.23 -24.80 -7.93
N PHE A 240 23.58 -24.73 -9.10
CA PHE A 240 23.21 -25.93 -9.87
C PHE A 240 23.25 -25.71 -11.38
N GLY A 241 24.01 -26.54 -12.08
CA GLY A 241 24.12 -26.52 -13.54
C GLY A 241 22.80 -26.86 -14.24
N GLY A 242 22.45 -26.06 -15.26
CA GLY A 242 21.73 -26.54 -16.44
C GLY A 242 20.19 -26.42 -16.48
N GLN A 243 19.49 -26.24 -15.36
CA GLN A 243 18.03 -25.99 -15.41
C GLN A 243 17.70 -24.53 -15.03
N THR A 244 17.03 -23.83 -15.95
CA THR A 244 16.45 -22.51 -15.74
C THR A 244 15.35 -22.58 -14.69
N GLN A 245 15.72 -22.57 -13.40
CA GLN A 245 14.75 -22.35 -12.33
C GLN A 245 14.04 -21.03 -12.59
N LYS A 246 12.70 -21.04 -12.61
CA LYS A 246 11.90 -19.82 -12.71
C LYS A 246 12.39 -18.85 -11.64
N ALA A 247 12.83 -17.66 -12.06
CA ALA A 247 13.35 -16.64 -11.17
C ALA A 247 12.37 -16.42 -10.00
N LEU A 248 12.88 -16.45 -8.76
CA LEU A 248 12.08 -16.21 -7.56
C LEU A 248 11.38 -14.86 -7.73
N GLN A 249 10.06 -14.88 -7.87
CA GLN A 249 9.26 -13.66 -8.01
C GLN A 249 8.99 -13.09 -6.62
N PRO A 250 9.05 -11.76 -6.47
CA PRO A 250 8.60 -11.11 -5.23
C PRO A 250 7.13 -11.49 -4.94
N PRO A 251 6.75 -11.62 -3.66
CA PRO A 251 5.36 -11.88 -3.31
C PRO A 251 4.43 -10.76 -3.82
N HIS A 252 3.21 -11.13 -4.25
CA HIS A 252 2.26 -10.21 -4.86
C HIS A 252 1.97 -9.00 -3.97
N LEU A 253 1.86 -9.22 -2.65
CA LEU A 253 1.65 -8.14 -1.70
C LEU A 253 2.71 -7.04 -1.79
N PHE A 254 4.00 -7.39 -1.82
CA PHE A 254 5.09 -6.41 -1.92
C PHE A 254 5.16 -5.75 -3.30
N LEU A 255 4.81 -6.47 -4.37
CA LEU A 255 4.62 -5.86 -5.69
C LEU A 255 3.50 -4.82 -5.67
N TRP A 256 2.39 -5.13 -5.00
CA TRP A 256 1.27 -4.20 -4.84
C TRP A 256 1.64 -2.99 -3.97
N LEU A 257 2.36 -3.17 -2.86
CA LEU A 257 2.86 -2.04 -2.04
C LEU A 257 3.75 -1.10 -2.89
N GLY A 258 4.64 -1.65 -3.71
CA GLY A 258 5.42 -0.87 -4.68
C GLY A 258 4.56 -0.14 -5.70
N LYS A 259 3.51 -0.79 -6.22
CA LYS A 259 2.55 -0.18 -7.15
C LYS A 259 1.75 0.96 -6.49
N LEU A 260 1.25 0.75 -5.27
CA LEU A 260 0.56 1.79 -4.49
C LEU A 260 1.49 2.98 -4.26
N LYS A 261 2.73 2.73 -3.82
CA LYS A 261 3.75 3.78 -3.68
C LYS A 261 3.90 4.57 -4.97
N ASN A 262 4.02 3.90 -6.12
CA ASN A 262 4.26 4.57 -7.41
C ASN A 262 3.06 5.39 -7.86
N ALA A 263 1.83 4.90 -7.65
CA ALA A 263 0.61 5.65 -7.91
C ALA A 263 0.52 6.91 -7.02
N LEU A 264 0.84 6.79 -5.73
CA LEU A 264 0.86 7.93 -4.81
C LEU A 264 1.98 8.91 -5.14
N LEU A 265 3.15 8.45 -5.58
CA LEU A 265 4.22 9.33 -6.04
C LEU A 265 3.79 10.11 -7.29
N ALA A 266 3.19 9.46 -8.28
CA ALA A 266 2.68 10.14 -9.47
C ALA A 266 1.64 11.22 -9.10
N LYS A 267 0.73 10.88 -8.18
CA LYS A 267 -0.28 11.80 -7.67
C LYS A 267 0.34 12.96 -6.89
N PHE A 268 1.30 12.68 -6.00
CA PHE A 268 2.04 13.69 -5.24
C PHE A 268 2.77 14.67 -6.17
N THR A 269 3.52 14.14 -7.15
CA THR A 269 4.24 14.96 -8.13
C THR A 269 3.29 15.85 -8.92
N PHE A 270 2.09 15.35 -9.25
CA PHE A 270 1.07 16.16 -9.91
C PHE A 270 0.48 17.22 -8.96
N TYR A 271 -0.02 16.84 -7.79
CA TYR A 271 -0.77 17.75 -6.88
C TYR A 271 0.12 18.84 -6.27
N PHE A 272 1.42 18.58 -6.18
CA PHE A 272 2.42 19.52 -5.68
C PHE A 272 3.37 20.01 -6.77
N HIS A 273 2.98 19.91 -8.04
CA HIS A 273 3.83 20.28 -9.18
C HIS A 273 4.40 21.70 -9.05
N ASP A 274 3.58 22.68 -8.67
CA ASP A 274 4.03 24.08 -8.48
C ASP A 274 5.03 24.22 -7.32
N ALA A 275 4.83 23.52 -6.20
CA ALA A 275 5.77 23.56 -5.09
C ALA A 275 7.12 22.92 -5.46
N LEU A 276 7.08 21.82 -6.22
CA LEU A 276 8.26 21.09 -6.69
C LEU A 276 9.01 21.87 -7.77
N SER A 277 8.31 22.49 -8.72
CA SER A 277 8.93 23.26 -9.80
C SER A 277 9.66 24.51 -9.29
N ARG A 278 9.21 25.11 -8.18
CA ARG A 278 9.90 26.23 -7.53
C ARG A 278 11.19 25.82 -6.80
N GLN A 279 11.31 24.54 -6.46
CA GLN A 279 12.45 23.97 -5.72
C GLN A 279 13.41 23.16 -6.61
N THR A 280 13.12 23.06 -7.91
CA THR A 280 13.90 22.29 -8.88
C THR A 280 14.09 23.10 -10.15
N THR A 281 15.05 22.71 -10.99
CA THR A 281 15.17 23.28 -12.33
C THR A 281 14.11 22.70 -13.28
N SER A 282 13.78 23.41 -14.37
CA SER A 282 12.84 22.91 -15.38
C SER A 282 13.23 21.54 -15.95
N SER A 283 14.53 21.28 -16.10
CA SER A 283 15.06 19.98 -16.56
C SER A 283 14.83 18.87 -15.54
N GLU A 284 15.12 19.15 -14.27
CA GLU A 284 14.89 18.20 -13.16
C GLU A 284 13.40 17.91 -12.97
N MET A 285 12.53 18.93 -13.08
CA MET A 285 11.10 18.74 -12.95
C MET A 285 10.53 17.86 -14.08
N LYS A 286 11.00 18.06 -15.32
CA LYS A 286 10.67 17.17 -16.45
C LYS A 286 11.15 15.75 -16.20
N ALA A 287 12.37 15.58 -15.71
CA ALA A 287 12.93 14.26 -15.38
C ALA A 287 12.18 13.58 -14.23
N LEU A 288 11.76 14.33 -13.21
CA LEU A 288 10.98 13.85 -12.08
C LEU A 288 9.61 13.34 -12.56
N THR A 289 8.93 14.16 -13.34
CA THR A 289 7.59 13.85 -13.87
C THR A 289 7.64 12.65 -14.84
N ALA A 290 8.66 12.58 -15.71
CA ALA A 290 8.82 11.47 -16.65
C ALA A 290 9.11 10.12 -15.96
N LYS A 291 9.64 10.13 -14.73
CA LYS A 291 9.84 8.91 -13.91
C LYS A 291 8.56 8.43 -13.22
N THR A 292 7.52 9.26 -13.19
CA THR A 292 6.22 8.86 -12.62
C THR A 292 5.43 8.01 -13.61
N ASN A 293 4.63 7.08 -13.08
CA ASN A 293 3.75 6.27 -13.90
C ASN A 293 2.35 6.22 -13.26
N PRO A 294 1.34 6.90 -13.84
CA PRO A 294 1.40 7.68 -15.09
C PRO A 294 2.03 9.07 -14.94
N ASP A 295 2.64 9.59 -16.01
CA ASP A 295 3.03 10.99 -16.14
C ASP A 295 1.79 11.88 -16.41
N TYR A 296 1.25 12.49 -15.36
CA TYR A 296 0.06 13.35 -15.46
C TYR A 296 0.32 14.66 -16.21
N CYS A 297 1.41 15.36 -15.91
CA CYS A 297 1.72 16.65 -16.53
C CYS A 297 2.03 16.49 -18.02
N GLY A 298 2.73 15.43 -18.41
CA GLY A 298 3.01 15.08 -19.81
C GLY A 298 1.76 14.71 -20.59
N LYS A 299 0.82 13.97 -19.96
CA LYS A 299 -0.50 13.68 -20.54
C LYS A 299 -1.30 14.96 -20.77
N ILE A 300 -1.39 15.84 -19.76
CA ILE A 300 -2.10 17.12 -19.86
C ILE A 300 -1.47 18.03 -20.92
N SER A 301 -0.13 18.16 -20.91
CA SER A 301 0.60 18.96 -21.91
C SER A 301 0.38 18.45 -23.34
N SER A 302 0.30 17.13 -23.51
CA SER A 302 0.01 16.53 -24.81
C SER A 302 -1.44 16.73 -25.24
N PHE A 303 -2.38 16.71 -24.30
CA PHE A 303 -3.78 17.05 -24.55
C PHE A 303 -3.93 18.51 -24.99
N ILE A 304 -3.32 19.45 -24.25
CA ILE A 304 -3.32 20.89 -24.56
C ILE A 304 -2.83 21.13 -25.99
N ARG A 305 -1.65 20.61 -26.33
CA ARG A 305 -1.06 20.74 -27.67
C ARG A 305 -1.92 20.12 -28.77
N LYS A 306 -2.61 19.02 -28.49
CA LYS A 306 -3.39 18.29 -29.49
C LYS A 306 -4.71 18.98 -29.82
N TYR A 307 -5.35 19.59 -28.84
CA TYR A 307 -6.71 20.11 -28.98
C TYR A 307 -6.81 21.63 -28.83
N ASP A 308 -5.67 22.30 -28.67
CA ASP A 308 -5.58 23.75 -28.51
C ASP A 308 -6.43 24.24 -27.34
N ALA A 309 -6.26 23.57 -26.19
CA ALA A 309 -6.87 24.01 -24.94
C ALA A 309 -6.08 25.17 -24.38
N GLU A 310 -6.76 26.23 -23.95
CA GLU A 310 -6.13 27.41 -23.38
C GLU A 310 -5.41 27.04 -22.07
N ASN A 311 -6.10 26.31 -21.20
CA ASN A 311 -5.54 25.93 -19.92
C ASN A 311 -6.21 24.67 -19.32
N VAL A 312 -5.43 23.89 -18.59
CA VAL A 312 -5.91 22.83 -17.72
C VAL A 312 -5.40 23.08 -16.30
N SER A 313 -6.32 23.21 -15.34
CA SER A 313 -5.97 23.42 -13.93
C SER A 313 -6.52 22.33 -13.02
N LEU A 314 -5.76 22.02 -11.97
CA LEU A 314 -6.23 21.31 -10.80
C LEU A 314 -6.52 22.33 -9.70
N ILE A 315 -7.75 22.34 -9.22
CA ILE A 315 -8.27 23.28 -8.22
C ILE A 315 -8.43 22.55 -6.91
N PHE A 316 -7.91 23.14 -5.84
CA PHE A 316 -8.17 22.69 -4.48
C PHE A 316 -9.32 23.50 -3.88
N ASP A 317 -10.32 22.84 -3.32
CA ASP A 317 -11.41 23.49 -2.58
C ASP A 317 -11.01 23.61 -1.11
N ASN A 318 -10.66 24.84 -0.71
CA ASN A 318 -10.20 25.11 0.64
C ASN A 318 -11.32 25.39 1.66
N ARG A 319 -12.59 25.29 1.27
CA ARG A 319 -13.70 25.64 2.16
C ARG A 319 -13.76 24.65 3.34
N GLY A 320 -13.79 25.20 4.56
CA GLY A 320 -13.84 24.42 5.79
C GLY A 320 -12.49 23.84 6.25
N SER A 321 -11.39 24.12 5.55
CA SER A 321 -10.05 23.74 5.99
C SER A 321 -9.43 24.85 6.83
N GLU A 322 -9.49 24.69 8.16
CA GLU A 322 -8.81 25.58 9.11
C GLU A 322 -7.28 25.42 9.07
N THR A 323 -6.79 24.31 8.49
CA THR A 323 -5.38 23.93 8.47
C THR A 323 -4.63 24.33 7.19
N PHE A 324 -5.27 25.08 6.29
CA PHE A 324 -4.65 25.47 5.04
C PHE A 324 -3.56 26.52 5.23
N GLN A 325 -2.36 26.22 4.75
CA GLN A 325 -1.20 27.11 4.88
C GLN A 325 -0.70 27.65 3.52
N GLY A 326 -1.25 27.17 2.40
CA GLY A 326 -0.80 27.52 1.04
C GLY A 326 0.18 26.51 0.45
N HIS A 327 0.86 26.89 -0.64
CA HIS A 327 1.76 26.02 -1.41
C HIS A 327 3.04 25.62 -0.67
N GLY A 328 3.35 24.32 -0.62
CA GLY A 328 4.64 23.82 -0.12
C GLY A 328 4.75 23.78 1.40
N TYR A 329 5.98 23.87 1.93
CA TYR A 329 6.23 23.81 3.37
C TYR A 329 5.97 25.15 4.05
N HIS A 330 5.31 25.08 5.20
CA HIS A 330 5.08 26.22 6.09
C HIS A 330 5.44 25.84 7.51
N HIS A 331 6.01 26.80 8.25
CA HIS A 331 6.37 26.58 9.64
C HIS A 331 5.09 26.47 10.50
N PRO A 332 4.98 25.47 11.41
CA PRO A 332 3.75 25.21 12.17
C PRO A 332 3.22 26.39 12.99
N HIS A 333 4.09 27.33 13.38
CA HIS A 333 3.75 28.49 14.20
C HIS A 333 3.54 29.78 13.39
N SER A 334 3.59 29.72 12.06
CA SER A 334 3.33 30.89 11.23
C SER A 334 1.83 31.14 11.10
N TYR A 335 1.36 32.27 11.64
CA TYR A 335 -0.02 32.71 11.42
C TYR A 335 -0.22 33.13 9.96
N ARG A 336 -1.31 32.66 9.35
CA ARG A 336 -1.81 33.14 8.06
C ARG A 336 -3.32 33.30 8.12
N GLU A 337 -3.81 34.38 7.52
CA GLU A 337 -5.25 34.55 7.36
C GLU A 337 -5.77 33.51 6.37
N ALA A 338 -6.89 32.87 6.72
CA ALA A 338 -7.53 31.89 5.85
C ALA A 338 -7.95 32.57 4.53
N PRO A 339 -7.75 31.94 3.36
CA PRO A 339 -8.16 32.51 2.08
C PRO A 339 -9.65 32.83 2.05
N LYS A 340 -10.02 33.97 1.47
CA LYS A 340 -11.40 34.41 1.31
C LYS A 340 -11.75 34.61 -0.15
N GLY A 341 -13.01 34.37 -0.51
CA GLY A 341 -13.52 34.57 -1.86
C GLY A 341 -12.77 33.72 -2.91
N VAL A 342 -12.24 34.38 -3.93
CA VAL A 342 -11.56 33.76 -5.08
C VAL A 342 -10.35 32.92 -4.67
N ASP A 343 -9.67 33.30 -3.59
CA ASP A 343 -8.48 32.59 -3.09
C ASP A 343 -8.80 31.30 -2.34
N GLN A 344 -10.09 31.00 -2.09
CA GLN A 344 -10.52 29.69 -1.58
C GLN A 344 -10.40 28.56 -2.59
N TYR A 345 -10.18 28.91 -3.86
CA TYR A 345 -10.02 27.97 -4.97
C TYR A 345 -8.67 28.21 -5.66
N PRO A 346 -7.53 27.91 -5.03
CA PRO A 346 -6.24 28.02 -5.70
C PRO A 346 -6.12 26.97 -6.81
N ALA A 347 -5.44 27.36 -7.90
CA ALA A 347 -4.94 26.41 -8.89
C ALA A 347 -3.65 25.79 -8.35
N VAL A 348 -3.74 24.56 -7.81
CA VAL A 348 -2.56 23.84 -7.30
C VAL A 348 -1.69 23.30 -8.44
N VAL A 349 -2.29 23.15 -9.63
CA VAL A 349 -1.61 22.93 -10.91
C VAL A 349 -2.28 23.81 -11.95
N SER A 350 -1.48 24.43 -12.81
CA SER A 350 -1.95 25.16 -13.99
C SER A 350 -0.97 24.91 -15.14
N LEU A 351 -1.49 24.52 -16.29
CA LEU A 351 -0.72 24.20 -17.49
C LEU A 351 -1.42 24.80 -18.72
N PRO A 352 -0.69 25.40 -19.67
CA PRO A 352 0.78 25.47 -19.74
C PRO A 352 1.39 26.60 -18.90
N THR A 353 0.59 27.60 -18.55
CA THR A 353 0.99 28.83 -17.85
C THR A 353 0.32 28.93 -16.48
N ASP A 354 0.58 30.03 -15.77
CA ASP A 354 -0.07 30.34 -14.51
C ASP A 354 -1.60 30.39 -14.62
N ARG A 355 -2.27 30.36 -13.45
CA ARG A 355 -3.73 30.41 -13.33
C ARG A 355 -4.35 31.51 -14.21
N PRO A 356 -5.26 31.20 -15.14
CA PRO A 356 -5.88 32.20 -15.99
C PRO A 356 -6.95 32.99 -15.21
N LEU A 357 -6.54 34.15 -14.67
CA LEU A 357 -7.37 34.95 -13.76
C LEU A 357 -8.69 35.41 -14.37
N ILE A 358 -8.72 35.69 -15.67
CA ILE A 358 -9.91 36.16 -16.39
C ILE A 358 -11.05 35.12 -16.40
N HIS A 359 -10.72 33.83 -16.36
CA HIS A 359 -11.70 32.74 -16.40
C HIS A 359 -12.13 32.27 -15.01
N TRP A 360 -11.39 32.62 -13.96
CA TRP A 360 -11.60 32.08 -12.62
C TRP A 360 -12.98 32.37 -12.03
N PRO A 361 -13.59 33.56 -12.22
CA PRO A 361 -14.96 33.82 -11.79
C PRO A 361 -15.97 32.83 -12.38
N ASN A 362 -15.87 32.53 -13.67
CA ASN A 362 -16.73 31.55 -14.35
C ASN A 362 -16.51 30.15 -13.80
N VAL A 363 -15.25 29.75 -13.57
CA VAL A 363 -14.93 28.44 -13.00
C VAL A 363 -15.54 28.27 -11.61
N ILE A 364 -15.42 29.27 -10.73
CA ILE A 364 -16.00 29.23 -9.37
C ILE A 364 -17.53 29.19 -9.43
N MET A 365 -18.14 29.98 -10.33
CA MET A 365 -19.58 29.97 -10.56
C MET A 365 -20.06 28.57 -10.97
N ILE A 366 -19.44 27.95 -11.98
CA ILE A 366 -19.80 26.62 -12.45
C ILE A 366 -19.63 25.57 -11.33
N MET A 367 -18.53 25.64 -10.57
CA MET A 367 -18.28 24.73 -9.44
C MET A 367 -19.37 24.83 -8.36
N SER A 368 -19.94 26.03 -8.17
CA SER A 368 -21.00 26.30 -7.19
C SER A 368 -22.36 25.86 -7.72
N ASP A 369 -22.72 26.27 -8.93
CA ASP A 369 -24.02 25.99 -9.55
C ASP A 369 -24.20 24.50 -9.89
N ARG A 370 -23.11 23.83 -10.27
CA ARG A 370 -23.10 22.41 -10.65
C ARG A 370 -22.48 21.51 -9.57
N ALA A 371 -22.46 21.98 -8.32
CA ALA A 371 -21.87 21.26 -7.19
C ALA A 371 -22.48 19.87 -6.98
N THR A 372 -23.80 19.72 -7.16
CA THR A 372 -24.52 18.44 -7.01
C THR A 372 -24.01 17.38 -7.99
N GLU A 373 -23.71 17.77 -9.23
CA GLU A 373 -23.18 16.88 -10.26
C GLU A 373 -21.70 16.60 -10.06
N LEU A 374 -20.90 17.60 -9.71
CA LEU A 374 -19.48 17.40 -9.42
C LEU A 374 -19.27 16.51 -8.19
N ASN A 375 -20.13 16.62 -7.17
CA ASN A 375 -20.08 15.79 -5.96
C ASN A 375 -20.41 14.31 -6.19
N THR A 376 -20.88 13.92 -7.38
CA THR A 376 -21.04 12.49 -7.70
C THR A 376 -19.71 11.79 -8.02
N LEU A 377 -18.62 12.55 -8.21
CA LEU A 377 -17.24 12.08 -8.46
C LEU A 377 -17.04 11.22 -9.72
N ASP A 378 -18.00 11.22 -10.63
CA ASP A 378 -17.99 10.42 -11.86
C ASP A 378 -18.57 11.14 -13.08
N LYS A 379 -19.00 12.40 -12.91
CA LYS A 379 -19.52 13.23 -14.00
C LYS A 379 -18.48 14.21 -14.50
N VAL A 380 -18.64 14.54 -15.78
CA VAL A 380 -17.99 15.68 -16.43
C VAL A 380 -19.07 16.71 -16.70
N VAL A 381 -18.90 17.91 -16.16
CA VAL A 381 -19.78 19.06 -16.39
C VAL A 381 -19.24 19.86 -17.57
N HIS A 382 -20.11 20.19 -18.52
CA HIS A 382 -19.84 21.12 -19.62
C HIS A 382 -20.56 22.45 -19.38
N PHE A 383 -19.91 23.54 -19.76
CA PHE A 383 -20.50 24.88 -19.78
C PHE A 383 -19.86 25.71 -20.89
N TYR A 384 -20.66 26.45 -21.65
CA TYR A 384 -20.18 27.43 -22.63
C TYR A 384 -20.72 28.80 -22.26
N ASP A 385 -19.82 29.80 -22.19
CA ASP A 385 -20.18 31.18 -21.93
C ASP A 385 -20.08 31.99 -23.23
N ASP A 386 -21.24 32.43 -23.73
CA ASP A 386 -21.33 33.21 -24.96
C ASP A 386 -20.75 34.63 -24.80
N LYS A 387 -20.65 35.17 -23.58
CA LYS A 387 -20.11 36.53 -23.36
C LYS A 387 -18.59 36.57 -23.51
N VAL A 388 -17.90 35.55 -23.01
CA VAL A 388 -16.43 35.44 -23.12
C VAL A 388 -16.00 34.49 -24.25
N GLN A 389 -16.96 33.86 -24.94
CA GLN A 389 -16.72 32.92 -26.03
C GLN A 389 -15.86 31.70 -25.65
N SER A 390 -15.90 31.28 -24.38
CA SER A 390 -15.08 30.19 -23.85
C SER A 390 -15.92 28.99 -23.41
N THR A 391 -15.36 27.79 -23.56
CA THR A 391 -15.94 26.52 -23.10
C THR A 391 -15.16 25.93 -21.94
N TYR A 392 -15.88 25.35 -21.00
CA TYR A 392 -15.36 24.76 -19.77
C TYR A 392 -15.81 23.31 -19.64
N PHE A 393 -14.86 22.43 -19.33
CA PHE A 393 -15.16 21.07 -18.89
C PHE A 393 -14.59 20.84 -17.49
N LEU A 394 -15.42 20.40 -16.54
CA LEU A 394 -15.02 20.19 -15.16
C LEU A 394 -15.32 18.75 -14.72
N THR A 395 -14.42 18.15 -13.96
CA THR A 395 -14.66 16.87 -13.28
C THR A 395 -14.01 16.85 -11.91
N ARG A 396 -14.56 16.05 -10.99
CA ARG A 396 -14.08 15.95 -9.61
C ARG A 396 -13.50 14.56 -9.34
N PRO A 397 -12.17 14.38 -9.41
CA PRO A 397 -11.52 13.12 -9.02
C PRO A 397 -11.72 12.77 -7.55
N GLU A 398 -11.74 13.78 -6.68
CA GLU A 398 -11.80 13.63 -5.22
C GLU A 398 -12.60 14.78 -4.59
N PRO A 399 -13.15 14.61 -3.37
CA PRO A 399 -14.00 15.62 -2.74
C PRO A 399 -13.42 17.04 -2.73
N GLN A 400 -12.10 17.18 -2.49
CA GLN A 400 -11.43 18.48 -2.38
C GLN A 400 -10.78 18.97 -3.69
N PHE A 401 -10.79 18.17 -4.77
CA PHE A 401 -10.04 18.48 -5.98
C PHE A 401 -10.93 18.47 -7.22
N THR A 402 -10.91 19.57 -7.99
CA THR A 402 -11.64 19.69 -9.26
C THR A 402 -10.67 19.96 -10.39
N ILE A 403 -10.75 19.19 -11.48
CA ILE A 403 -10.01 19.46 -12.72
C ILE A 403 -10.90 20.32 -13.61
N VAL A 404 -10.33 21.34 -14.23
CA VAL A 404 -10.97 22.15 -15.27
C VAL A 404 -10.13 22.19 -16.54
N VAL A 405 -10.79 22.09 -17.69
CA VAL A 405 -10.22 22.34 -19.02
C VAL A 405 -10.95 23.55 -19.60
N ILE A 406 -10.19 24.52 -20.10
CA ILE A 406 -10.68 25.78 -20.67
C ILE A 406 -10.30 25.84 -22.15
N PHE A 407 -11.24 26.25 -22.99
CA PHE A 407 -11.03 26.55 -24.39
C PHE A 407 -11.54 27.95 -24.71
N ASP A 408 -10.76 28.76 -25.42
CA ASP A 408 -11.21 30.05 -25.99
C ASP A 408 -11.88 29.85 -27.35
N SER A 409 -12.80 28.91 -27.36
CA SER A 409 -13.70 28.64 -28.49
C SER A 409 -14.89 27.83 -28.00
N ARG A 410 -15.96 27.86 -28.78
CA ARG A 410 -17.11 26.99 -28.56
C ARG A 410 -16.74 25.53 -28.85
N LYS A 411 -16.86 24.66 -27.84
CA LYS A 411 -16.72 23.20 -27.95
C LYS A 411 -18.03 22.50 -27.59
N SER A 412 -18.27 21.36 -28.20
CA SER A 412 -19.51 20.61 -28.02
C SER A 412 -19.43 19.73 -26.76
N GLU A 413 -20.52 19.65 -26.00
CA GLU A 413 -20.63 18.67 -24.90
C GLU A 413 -20.50 17.22 -25.41
N LYS A 414 -20.75 16.98 -26.70
CA LYS A 414 -20.70 15.66 -27.35
C LYS A 414 -19.29 15.25 -27.79
N ASP A 415 -18.29 16.10 -27.56
CA ASP A 415 -16.90 15.82 -27.91
C ASP A 415 -16.32 14.72 -27.01
N SER A 416 -16.53 13.46 -27.42
CA SER A 416 -16.23 12.26 -26.64
C SER A 416 -14.76 12.14 -26.22
N HIS A 417 -13.85 12.73 -26.98
CA HIS A 417 -12.42 12.71 -26.67
C HIS A 417 -12.06 13.60 -25.46
N PHE A 418 -12.76 14.70 -25.23
CA PHE A 418 -12.61 15.52 -24.02
C PHE A 418 -13.15 14.79 -22.79
N LEU A 419 -14.33 14.17 -22.95
CA LEU A 419 -14.96 13.38 -21.90
C LEU A 419 -14.10 12.16 -21.51
N SER A 420 -13.57 11.42 -22.50
CA SER A 420 -12.69 10.26 -22.26
C SER A 420 -11.43 10.68 -21.52
N PHE A 421 -10.78 11.75 -21.97
CA PHE A 421 -9.57 12.29 -21.31
C PHE A 421 -9.82 12.64 -19.84
N LEU A 422 -10.89 13.38 -19.55
CA LEU A 422 -11.23 13.78 -18.19
C LEU A 422 -11.63 12.58 -17.32
N ASN A 423 -12.38 11.62 -17.87
CA ASN A 423 -12.75 10.40 -17.15
C ASN A 423 -11.53 9.52 -16.84
N GLU A 424 -10.60 9.36 -17.79
CA GLU A 424 -9.36 8.61 -17.59
C GLU A 424 -8.48 9.27 -16.52
N LEU A 425 -8.26 10.59 -16.64
CA LEU A 425 -7.48 11.36 -15.69
C LEU A 425 -8.12 11.28 -14.29
N SER A 426 -9.41 11.57 -14.20
CA SER A 426 -10.17 11.51 -12.95
C SER A 426 -10.14 10.12 -12.31
N SER A 427 -10.38 9.06 -13.10
CA SER A 427 -10.34 7.67 -12.61
C SER A 427 -8.96 7.26 -12.09
N SER A 428 -7.87 7.74 -12.71
CA SER A 428 -6.52 7.40 -12.29
C SER A 428 -6.07 8.09 -10.99
N LEU A 429 -6.72 9.20 -10.62
CA LEU A 429 -6.44 9.95 -9.40
C LEU A 429 -7.23 9.48 -8.17
N LYS A 430 -8.24 8.62 -8.36
CA LYS A 430 -9.07 8.09 -7.25
C LYS A 430 -8.26 7.20 -6.33
N ASN A 431 -8.35 7.45 -5.02
CA ASN A 431 -7.68 6.66 -3.97
C ASN A 431 -8.12 5.20 -3.93
N SER A 432 -9.33 4.88 -4.39
CA SER A 432 -9.85 3.51 -4.43
C SER A 432 -9.27 2.68 -5.57
N LYS A 433 -8.75 3.33 -6.62
CA LYS A 433 -8.29 2.65 -7.83
C LYS A 433 -7.13 1.68 -7.56
N PRO A 434 -6.06 2.05 -6.82
CA PRO A 434 -4.98 1.11 -6.49
C PRO A 434 -5.44 -0.14 -5.72
N PHE A 435 -6.47 -0.01 -4.87
CA PHE A 435 -6.97 -1.11 -4.03
C PHE A 435 -7.55 -2.25 -4.88
N ALA A 436 -8.09 -1.95 -6.07
CA ALA A 436 -8.61 -2.99 -6.96
C ALA A 436 -7.53 -3.98 -7.43
N SER A 437 -6.26 -3.54 -7.53
CA SER A 437 -5.14 -4.42 -7.89
C SER A 437 -4.51 -5.19 -6.73
N LEU A 438 -5.07 -5.07 -5.53
CA LEU A 438 -4.65 -5.87 -4.38
C LEU A 438 -4.88 -7.37 -4.65
N LYS A 439 -5.99 -7.71 -5.31
CA LYS A 439 -6.25 -9.06 -5.82
C LYS A 439 -5.45 -9.33 -7.11
N PRO A 440 -4.65 -10.41 -7.17
CA PRO A 440 -3.91 -10.78 -8.39
C PRO A 440 -4.84 -10.95 -9.59
N GLY A 441 -4.36 -10.53 -10.77
CA GLY A 441 -5.12 -10.61 -12.03
C GLY A 441 -6.27 -9.60 -12.17
N SER A 442 -6.59 -8.82 -11.14
CA SER A 442 -7.55 -7.72 -11.24
C SER A 442 -6.91 -6.51 -11.91
N LYS A 443 -7.61 -5.92 -12.89
CA LYS A 443 -7.15 -4.69 -13.55
C LYS A 443 -7.38 -3.51 -12.60
N GLY A 444 -6.31 -3.14 -11.89
CA GLY A 444 -6.21 -1.93 -11.08
C GLY A 444 -6.37 -0.68 -11.92
#